data_AF-A0A9D3S3C5-F1
#
_entry.id   AF-A0A9D3S3C5-F1
#
_cell.length_a   1.000
_cell.length_b   1.000
_cell.length_c   1.000
_cell.angle_alpha   90.00
_cell.angle_beta   90.00
_cell.angle_gamma   90.00
#
_symmetry.space_group_name_H-M   'P 1'
#
loop_
_entity.id
_entity.type
_entity.pdbx_description
1 polymer ?
#
loop_
_entity_poly.entity_id
_entity_poly.type
_entity_poly.pdbx_seq_one_letter_code
_entity_poly.pdbx_strand_id
1 'polypeptide(L)'
;MKTTILLTALVSAALSAEYDQSSEYPDSLSAESELVKFGALCSGNPSNRKRGCDGKGYGCGNYGASRAGGKRKHLGLDIVCADGATVYAPFDVKLGGRAAPYKKNNAINDGVNLSGGGLCFKLFYVKPDKYTGTVKKGQKIGKLLPMQSVYPGITSHVHVQMCDKTDPTKYF
;
A
#
# COMPACT_ATOMS: atom_id res chain seq x y z
N MET A 1 93.97 -21.15 -36.51
CA MET A 1 93.57 -19.85 -37.12
C MET A 1 92.06 -19.74 -36.98
N LYS A 2 91.48 -18.66 -36.43
CA LYS A 2 90.97 -17.48 -37.18
C LYS A 2 90.13 -17.95 -38.41
N THR A 3 88.84 -17.62 -38.57
CA THR A 3 88.18 -16.33 -38.29
C THR A 3 86.65 -16.47 -38.09
N THR A 4 86.05 -15.49 -37.40
CA THR A 4 84.60 -15.13 -37.28
C THR A 4 83.98 -14.76 -38.67
N ILE A 5 82.67 -14.52 -38.92
CA ILE A 5 81.46 -14.23 -38.11
C ILE A 5 80.21 -14.77 -38.87
N LEU A 6 79.06 -15.02 -38.20
CA LEU A 6 77.76 -14.44 -38.62
C LEU A 6 76.66 -14.54 -37.53
N LEU A 7 75.83 -13.49 -37.42
CA LEU A 7 74.66 -13.41 -36.53
C LEU A 7 73.46 -14.14 -37.13
N THR A 8 72.61 -14.71 -36.27
CA THR A 8 71.14 -14.68 -36.47
C THR A 8 70.47 -14.36 -35.15
N ALA A 9 69.50 -13.44 -35.17
CA ALA A 9 68.73 -13.05 -34.01
C ALA A 9 67.50 -13.96 -33.85
N LEU A 10 67.20 -14.37 -32.63
CA LEU A 10 65.89 -14.89 -32.26
C LEU A 10 65.30 -14.00 -31.17
N VAL A 11 64.38 -13.14 -31.60
CA VAL A 11 63.42 -12.50 -30.70
C VAL A 11 62.45 -13.58 -30.25
N SER A 12 62.22 -13.70 -28.95
CA SER A 12 61.09 -14.45 -28.39
C SER A 12 60.41 -13.57 -27.37
N ALA A 13 59.13 -13.32 -27.61
CA ALA A 13 58.30 -12.39 -26.86
C ALA A 13 57.24 -13.15 -26.05
N ALA A 14 56.75 -12.51 -24.99
CA ALA A 14 55.64 -12.94 -24.12
C ALA A 14 55.91 -14.22 -23.30
N LEU A 15 55.25 -14.46 -22.16
CA LEU A 15 54.13 -13.73 -21.54
C LEU A 15 54.53 -13.12 -20.19
N SER A 16 54.11 -11.88 -19.94
CA SER A 16 53.88 -11.39 -18.57
C SER A 16 52.43 -11.67 -18.21
N ALA A 17 52.16 -12.18 -17.01
CA ALA A 17 50.81 -12.55 -16.60
C ALA A 17 49.88 -11.32 -16.53
N GLU A 18 48.71 -11.41 -17.14
CA GLU A 18 47.64 -10.44 -16.99
C GLU A 18 47.03 -10.59 -15.59
N TYR A 19 47.04 -9.49 -14.83
CA TYR A 19 46.43 -9.42 -13.50
C TYR A 19 44.97 -9.00 -13.67
N ASP A 20 44.08 -9.98 -13.83
CA ASP A 20 42.64 -9.71 -13.87
C ASP A 20 42.14 -9.28 -12.48
N GLN A 21 41.87 -7.98 -12.36
CA GLN A 21 41.27 -7.38 -11.16
C GLN A 21 39.84 -6.90 -11.46
N SER A 22 39.00 -7.80 -11.99
CA SER A 22 37.56 -7.65 -12.03
C SER A 22 36.88 -8.18 -10.74
N SER A 23 37.24 -7.61 -9.59
CA SER A 23 36.50 -7.85 -8.35
C SER A 23 35.12 -7.18 -8.42
N GLU A 24 34.12 -7.93 -8.85
CA GLU A 24 32.72 -7.52 -8.94
C GLU A 24 32.21 -7.16 -7.53
N TYR A 25 32.17 -5.87 -7.22
CA TYR A 25 31.48 -5.36 -6.05
C TYR A 25 30.00 -5.75 -6.20
N PRO A 26 29.41 -6.55 -5.30
CA PRO A 26 27.99 -6.84 -5.37
C PRO A 26 27.25 -5.52 -5.18
N ASP A 27 26.65 -5.04 -6.26
CA ASP A 27 25.96 -3.75 -6.32
C ASP A 27 24.94 -3.69 -5.20
N SER A 28 25.11 -2.75 -4.27
CA SER A 28 24.17 -2.48 -3.19
C SER A 28 22.94 -1.74 -3.71
N LEU A 29 22.38 -2.22 -4.82
CA LEU A 29 21.11 -1.79 -5.37
C LEU A 29 20.01 -2.25 -4.42
N SER A 30 19.66 -1.31 -3.55
CA SER A 30 18.41 -1.19 -2.82
C SER A 30 17.38 -2.29 -3.11
N ALA A 31 17.22 -3.20 -2.13
CA ALA A 31 15.96 -3.90 -1.95
C ALA A 31 14.90 -2.89 -1.45
N GLU A 32 14.52 -1.95 -2.31
CA GLU A 32 13.23 -1.25 -2.26
C GLU A 32 12.16 -2.35 -2.34
N SER A 33 11.73 -2.85 -1.17
CA SER A 33 10.73 -3.90 -1.11
C SER A 33 9.49 -3.41 -1.86
N GLU A 34 9.03 -4.14 -2.88
CA GLU A 34 7.87 -3.74 -3.67
C GLU A 34 6.72 -3.33 -2.74
N LEU A 35 6.39 -2.03 -2.74
CA LEU A 35 5.40 -1.47 -1.84
C LEU A 35 4.06 -2.18 -2.06
N VAL A 36 3.61 -2.92 -1.05
CA VAL A 36 2.39 -3.75 -1.15
C VAL A 36 1.22 -2.93 -1.69
N LYS A 37 0.60 -3.42 -2.77
CA LYS A 37 -0.55 -2.77 -3.39
C LYS A 37 -1.85 -3.35 -2.85
N PHE A 38 -2.80 -2.47 -2.55
CA PHE A 38 -4.14 -2.88 -2.12
C PHE A 38 -4.91 -3.46 -3.31
N GLY A 39 -5.28 -4.75 -3.22
CA GLY A 39 -6.29 -5.33 -4.09
C GLY A 39 -7.66 -4.67 -3.91
N ALA A 40 -8.61 -5.01 -4.78
CA ALA A 40 -9.97 -4.47 -4.76
C ALA A 40 -10.62 -4.58 -3.37
N LEU A 41 -10.95 -3.44 -2.75
CA LEU A 41 -11.57 -3.39 -1.42
C LEU A 41 -13.08 -3.60 -1.46
N CYS A 42 -13.75 -3.32 -2.58
CA CYS A 42 -15.22 -3.28 -2.64
C CYS A 42 -15.77 -3.92 -3.91
N SER A 43 -16.86 -4.68 -3.80
CA SER A 43 -17.45 -5.45 -4.91
C SER A 43 -17.96 -4.64 -6.10
N GLY A 44 -18.20 -3.33 -5.93
CA GLY A 44 -18.56 -2.41 -7.01
C GLY A 44 -17.42 -1.50 -7.48
N ASN A 45 -16.18 -1.71 -7.03
CA ASN A 45 -15.05 -0.82 -7.30
C ASN A 45 -13.71 -1.59 -7.38
N PRO A 46 -13.49 -2.40 -8.43
CA PRO A 46 -12.31 -3.25 -8.55
C PRO A 46 -10.99 -2.47 -8.67
N SER A 47 -11.03 -1.23 -9.16
CA SER A 47 -9.87 -0.35 -9.33
C SER A 47 -9.58 0.54 -8.11
N ASN A 48 -10.29 0.35 -6.99
CA ASN A 48 -10.18 1.19 -5.79
C ASN A 48 -10.27 2.70 -6.09
N ARG A 49 -11.21 3.10 -6.96
CA ARG A 49 -11.50 4.52 -7.27
C ARG A 49 -11.66 5.33 -5.98
N LYS A 50 -10.83 6.36 -5.84
CA LYS A 50 -10.76 7.28 -4.69
C LYS A 50 -11.98 8.22 -4.72
N ARG A 51 -12.58 8.53 -3.56
CA ARG A 51 -13.69 9.49 -3.44
C ARG A 51 -13.19 10.91 -3.73
N GLY A 52 -13.89 11.61 -4.61
CA GLY A 52 -13.65 13.02 -4.94
C GLY A 52 -14.18 13.97 -3.85
N CYS A 53 -14.65 15.15 -4.26
CA CYS A 53 -15.32 16.12 -3.40
C CYS A 53 -16.84 16.06 -3.60
N ASP A 54 -17.62 16.05 -2.51
CA ASP A 54 -19.09 16.04 -2.59
C ASP A 54 -19.68 17.45 -2.50
N GLY A 55 -20.64 17.77 -3.39
CA GLY A 55 -21.23 19.11 -3.51
C GLY A 55 -21.99 19.61 -2.27
N LYS A 56 -22.46 18.72 -1.39
CA LYS A 56 -23.17 19.09 -0.14
C LYS A 56 -22.26 19.55 1.01
N GLY A 57 -20.97 19.84 0.75
CA GLY A 57 -20.04 20.30 1.78
C GLY A 57 -19.48 19.22 2.70
N TYR A 58 -19.71 17.93 2.41
CA TYR A 58 -19.07 16.80 3.11
C TYR A 58 -17.54 16.70 2.86
N GLY A 59 -16.99 17.61 2.05
CA GLY A 59 -15.57 17.69 1.73
C GLY A 59 -15.09 16.64 0.73
N CYS A 60 -13.78 16.44 0.69
CA CYS A 60 -13.10 15.55 -0.25
C CYS A 60 -12.52 14.31 0.42
N GLY A 61 -12.44 13.20 -0.31
CA GLY A 61 -12.02 11.89 0.21
C GLY A 61 -10.50 11.64 0.27
N ASN A 62 -9.68 12.50 -0.34
CA ASN A 62 -8.23 12.36 -0.34
C ASN A 62 -7.61 12.55 1.06
N TYR A 63 -6.42 11.99 1.27
CA TYR A 63 -5.61 12.28 2.45
C TYR A 63 -5.26 13.78 2.51
N GLY A 64 -5.14 14.31 3.73
CA GLY A 64 -4.85 15.73 3.97
C GLY A 64 -6.01 16.69 3.74
N ALA A 65 -7.13 16.26 3.13
CA ALA A 65 -8.28 17.11 2.83
C ALA A 65 -8.81 17.86 4.07
N SER A 66 -9.25 19.10 3.87
CA SER A 66 -9.74 19.96 4.96
C SER A 66 -10.93 19.33 5.69
N ARG A 67 -10.95 19.48 7.02
CA ARG A 67 -12.05 19.09 7.92
C ARG A 67 -12.25 20.20 8.95
N ALA A 68 -13.51 20.47 9.31
CA ALA A 68 -13.90 21.50 10.29
C ALA A 68 -13.28 22.89 10.01
N GLY A 69 -13.40 23.37 8.75
CA GLY A 69 -12.91 24.68 8.34
C GLY A 69 -11.40 24.84 8.44
N GLY A 70 -10.62 23.83 8.03
CA GLY A 70 -9.15 23.84 8.07
C GLY A 70 -8.54 23.46 9.43
N LYS A 71 -9.32 23.43 10.52
CA LYS A 71 -8.82 23.10 11.87
C LYS A 71 -8.32 21.66 12.02
N ARG A 72 -8.72 20.76 11.12
CA ARG A 72 -8.28 19.36 11.07
C ARG A 72 -8.04 18.92 9.63
N LYS A 73 -7.17 17.92 9.45
CA LYS A 73 -6.93 17.24 8.17
C LYS A 73 -7.64 15.88 8.14
N HIS A 74 -7.89 15.38 6.95
CA HIS A 74 -8.29 13.99 6.72
C HIS A 74 -7.09 13.06 6.93
N LEU A 75 -7.22 12.09 7.82
CA LEU A 75 -6.13 11.20 8.26
C LEU A 75 -6.18 9.82 7.61
N GLY A 76 -6.85 9.71 6.47
CA GLY A 76 -7.03 8.50 5.70
C GLY A 76 -7.38 8.81 4.26
N LEU A 77 -7.76 7.79 3.50
CA LEU A 77 -8.20 7.86 2.12
C LEU A 77 -9.52 7.12 1.98
N ASP A 78 -10.49 7.80 1.37
CA ASP A 78 -11.82 7.25 1.12
C ASP A 78 -11.84 6.54 -0.23
N ILE A 79 -12.12 5.24 -0.23
CA ILE A 79 -12.25 4.41 -1.43
C ILE A 79 -13.74 4.18 -1.68
N VAL A 80 -14.24 4.56 -2.86
CA VAL A 80 -15.68 4.52 -3.17
C VAL A 80 -16.22 3.09 -3.01
N CYS A 81 -17.34 2.97 -2.29
CA CYS A 81 -17.99 1.69 -2.02
C CYS A 81 -19.46 1.94 -1.70
N ALA A 82 -20.39 1.18 -2.29
CA ALA A 82 -21.82 1.40 -2.05
C ALA A 82 -22.26 0.84 -0.69
N ASP A 83 -23.31 1.43 -0.10
CA ASP A 83 -23.93 0.93 1.14
C ASP A 83 -24.31 -0.56 0.99
N GLY A 84 -23.97 -1.39 1.98
CA GLY A 84 -24.23 -2.82 1.97
C GLY A 84 -23.35 -3.65 1.02
N ALA A 85 -22.48 -3.03 0.21
CA ALA A 85 -21.56 -3.74 -0.68
C ALA A 85 -20.54 -4.59 0.11
N THR A 86 -20.07 -5.67 -0.51
CA THR A 86 -19.08 -6.56 0.11
C THR A 86 -17.72 -5.88 0.16
N VAL A 87 -17.08 -5.92 1.33
CA VAL A 87 -15.71 -5.45 1.55
C VAL A 87 -14.77 -6.65 1.61
N TYR A 88 -13.69 -6.62 0.84
CA TYR A 88 -12.71 -7.70 0.72
C TYR A 88 -11.37 -7.39 1.39
N ALA A 89 -10.61 -8.43 1.70
CA ALA A 89 -9.23 -8.32 2.11
C ALA A 89 -8.34 -7.94 0.90
N PRO A 90 -7.60 -6.81 0.94
CA PRO A 90 -6.81 -6.33 -0.19
C PRO A 90 -5.57 -7.21 -0.47
N PHE A 91 -5.11 -7.92 0.55
CA PHE A 91 -4.04 -8.92 0.58
C PHE A 91 -4.28 -9.81 1.81
N ASP A 92 -3.38 -10.76 2.09
CA ASP A 92 -3.46 -11.60 3.29
C ASP A 92 -3.31 -10.75 4.57
N VAL A 93 -4.33 -10.78 5.43
CA VAL A 93 -4.42 -9.92 6.63
C VAL A 93 -4.78 -10.71 7.89
N LYS A 94 -4.26 -10.24 9.02
CA LYS A 94 -4.72 -10.56 10.37
C LYS A 94 -5.70 -9.48 10.84
N LEU A 95 -6.83 -9.89 11.41
CA LEU A 95 -7.79 -9.00 12.05
C LEU A 95 -7.40 -8.78 13.52
N GLY A 96 -7.23 -7.53 13.90
CA GLY A 96 -6.71 -7.06 15.19
C GLY A 96 -7.77 -6.42 16.09
N GLY A 97 -9.02 -6.88 16.04
CA GLY A 97 -10.12 -6.38 16.86
C GLY A 97 -10.83 -5.16 16.27
N ARG A 98 -11.91 -4.74 16.94
CA ARG A 98 -12.81 -3.65 16.53
C ARG A 98 -12.10 -2.30 16.48
N ALA A 99 -12.47 -1.48 15.51
CA ALA A 99 -12.02 -0.10 15.37
C ALA A 99 -13.24 0.82 15.17
N ALA A 100 -13.43 1.80 16.05
CA ALA A 100 -14.57 2.73 15.99
C ALA A 100 -14.13 4.11 15.47
N PRO A 101 -14.72 4.66 14.38
CA PRO A 101 -14.40 5.99 13.87
C PRO A 101 -14.92 7.14 14.76
N TYR A 102 -15.96 6.92 15.57
CA TYR A 102 -16.60 7.96 16.38
C TYR A 102 -16.66 7.60 17.87
N LYS A 103 -16.52 8.63 18.73
CA LYS A 103 -16.73 8.51 20.19
C LYS A 103 -18.20 8.25 20.56
N LYS A 104 -19.14 8.92 19.88
CA LYS A 104 -20.59 8.71 20.03
C LYS A 104 -21.06 7.69 18.99
N ASN A 105 -21.88 6.74 19.41
CA ASN A 105 -22.39 5.70 18.52
C ASN A 105 -23.36 6.25 17.46
N ASN A 106 -23.29 5.69 16.25
CA ASN A 106 -24.20 5.96 15.12
C ASN A 106 -24.26 4.72 14.19
N ALA A 107 -25.10 4.74 13.16
CA ALA A 107 -25.33 3.60 12.26
C ALA A 107 -24.10 3.14 11.46
N ILE A 108 -23.02 3.93 11.38
CA ILE A 108 -21.77 3.59 10.70
C ILE A 108 -20.56 3.47 11.65
N ASN A 109 -20.77 3.49 12.97
CA ASN A 109 -19.68 3.50 13.96
C ASN A 109 -19.08 2.10 14.25
N ASP A 110 -18.63 1.42 13.20
CA ASP A 110 -17.93 0.13 13.26
C ASP A 110 -16.74 0.09 12.29
N GLY A 111 -15.94 -0.95 12.43
CA GLY A 111 -14.71 -1.13 11.66
C GLY A 111 -13.77 -2.13 12.34
N VAL A 112 -12.63 -2.39 11.70
CA VAL A 112 -11.66 -3.39 12.14
C VAL A 112 -10.23 -2.88 11.95
N ASN A 113 -9.34 -3.19 12.89
CA ASN A 113 -7.90 -2.99 12.73
C ASN A 113 -7.33 -4.21 11.97
N LEU A 114 -6.39 -4.00 11.06
CA LEU A 114 -5.78 -5.04 10.26
C LEU A 114 -4.27 -4.88 10.20
N SER A 115 -3.56 -5.99 10.06
CA SER A 115 -2.15 -5.99 9.66
C SER A 115 -1.84 -7.09 8.65
N GLY A 116 -0.86 -6.85 7.79
CA GLY A 116 -0.47 -7.75 6.69
C GLY A 116 0.37 -7.01 5.66
N GLY A 117 1.18 -7.72 4.88
CA GLY A 117 2.05 -7.10 3.86
C GLY A 117 3.02 -6.03 4.41
N GLY A 118 3.46 -6.16 5.67
CA GLY A 118 4.27 -5.15 6.35
C GLY A 118 3.50 -3.92 6.86
N LEU A 119 2.18 -3.85 6.65
CA LEU A 119 1.35 -2.69 7.03
C LEU A 119 0.49 -2.94 8.27
N CYS A 120 0.11 -1.84 8.93
CA CYS A 120 -0.95 -1.76 9.92
C CYS A 120 -1.94 -0.67 9.48
N PHE A 121 -3.21 -1.02 9.35
CA PHE A 121 -4.26 -0.09 8.90
C PHE A 121 -5.62 -0.41 9.52
N LYS A 122 -6.60 0.46 9.25
CA LYS A 122 -7.98 0.36 9.71
C LYS A 122 -8.91 0.51 8.52
N LEU A 123 -9.98 -0.26 8.51
CA LEU A 123 -11.14 -0.04 7.64
C LEU A 123 -12.31 0.39 8.53
N PHE A 124 -12.76 1.64 8.37
CA PHE A 124 -13.94 2.17 9.06
C PHE A 124 -15.18 2.11 8.17
N TYR A 125 -16.35 2.20 8.81
CA TYR A 125 -17.68 2.10 8.19
C TYR A 125 -17.97 0.70 7.62
N VAL A 126 -17.23 -0.31 8.09
CA VAL A 126 -17.40 -1.71 7.70
C VAL A 126 -17.97 -2.49 8.88
N LYS A 127 -19.00 -3.30 8.65
CA LYS A 127 -19.38 -4.36 9.57
C LYS A 127 -18.63 -5.63 9.19
N PRO A 128 -17.55 -6.01 9.89
CA PRO A 128 -16.84 -7.23 9.57
C PRO A 128 -17.65 -8.46 10.07
N ASP A 129 -17.50 -9.58 9.38
CA ASP A 129 -18.12 -10.85 9.77
C ASP A 129 -17.44 -11.43 11.04
N LYS A 130 -16.16 -11.11 11.24
CA LYS A 130 -15.33 -11.48 12.41
C LYS A 130 -14.38 -10.33 12.75
N TYR A 131 -14.05 -10.14 14.02
CA TYR A 131 -13.10 -9.08 14.45
C TYR A 131 -11.67 -9.58 14.65
N THR A 132 -11.45 -10.90 14.68
CA THR A 132 -10.16 -11.54 14.95
C THR A 132 -9.96 -12.73 14.00
N GLY A 133 -8.72 -13.20 13.89
CA GLY A 133 -8.32 -14.29 12.98
C GLY A 133 -7.56 -13.77 11.76
N THR A 134 -7.51 -14.57 10.70
CA THR A 134 -6.86 -14.23 9.41
C THR A 134 -7.85 -14.34 8.26
N VAL A 135 -7.64 -13.53 7.22
CA VAL A 135 -8.44 -13.49 6.00
C VAL A 135 -7.50 -13.40 4.80
N LYS A 136 -7.69 -14.26 3.79
CA LYS A 136 -6.84 -14.29 2.58
C LYS A 136 -7.23 -13.21 1.58
N LYS A 137 -6.30 -12.80 0.73
CA LYS A 137 -6.55 -11.84 -0.38
C LYS A 137 -7.83 -12.19 -1.14
N GLY A 138 -8.69 -11.20 -1.37
CA GLY A 138 -9.96 -11.34 -2.10
C GLY A 138 -11.09 -12.01 -1.32
N GLN A 139 -10.84 -12.59 -0.14
CA GLN A 139 -11.93 -13.09 0.71
C GLN A 139 -12.69 -11.94 1.36
N LYS A 140 -13.97 -12.18 1.66
CA LYS A 140 -14.86 -11.23 2.34
C LYS A 140 -14.39 -10.95 3.76
N ILE A 141 -14.21 -9.67 4.09
CA ILE A 141 -14.08 -9.17 5.46
C ILE A 141 -15.47 -8.91 6.06
N GLY A 142 -16.39 -8.35 5.27
CA GLY A 142 -17.68 -7.90 5.76
C GLY A 142 -18.50 -7.13 4.73
N LYS A 143 -19.33 -6.19 5.19
CA LYS A 143 -20.11 -5.28 4.35
C LYS A 143 -19.94 -3.82 4.76
N LEU A 144 -20.09 -2.88 3.83
CA LEU A 144 -20.19 -1.46 4.15
C LEU A 144 -21.50 -1.18 4.91
N LEU A 145 -21.40 -0.37 5.96
CA LEU A 145 -22.53 0.13 6.75
C LEU A 145 -23.35 1.18 5.98
N PRO A 146 -24.59 1.49 6.41
CA PRO A 146 -25.48 2.40 5.69
C PRO A 146 -25.07 3.88 5.83
N MET A 147 -24.01 4.29 5.14
CA MET A 147 -23.49 5.66 5.09
C MET A 147 -24.55 6.70 4.73
N GLN A 148 -25.44 6.40 3.78
CA GLN A 148 -26.49 7.34 3.36
C GLN A 148 -27.48 7.65 4.48
N SER A 149 -27.62 6.78 5.49
CA SER A 149 -28.47 7.05 6.67
C SER A 149 -27.87 8.08 7.63
N VAL A 150 -26.55 8.33 7.56
CA VAL A 150 -25.83 9.27 8.44
C VAL A 150 -25.40 10.53 7.68
N TYR A 151 -25.05 10.41 6.39
CA TYR A 151 -24.64 11.52 5.53
C TYR A 151 -25.36 11.48 4.16
N PRO A 152 -26.65 11.87 4.08
CA PRO A 152 -27.45 11.76 2.86
C PRO A 152 -26.89 12.56 1.67
N GLY A 153 -26.34 11.88 0.67
CA GLY A 153 -25.71 12.47 -0.51
C GLY A 153 -24.20 12.71 -0.39
N ILE A 154 -23.52 12.07 0.55
CA ILE A 154 -22.07 11.84 0.46
C ILE A 154 -21.81 10.75 -0.59
N THR A 155 -20.66 10.72 -1.24
CA THR A 155 -20.22 9.52 -1.97
C THR A 155 -19.89 8.43 -0.95
N SER A 156 -20.62 7.33 -0.91
CA SER A 156 -20.33 6.21 0.00
C SER A 156 -18.94 5.61 -0.27
N HIS A 157 -18.25 5.20 0.80
CA HIS A 157 -16.84 4.84 0.78
C HIS A 157 -16.45 3.97 1.99
N VAL A 158 -15.40 3.17 1.84
CA VAL A 158 -14.61 2.67 2.98
C VAL A 158 -13.54 3.72 3.29
N HIS A 159 -13.44 4.16 4.54
CA HIS A 159 -12.31 5.01 4.98
C HIS A 159 -11.15 4.09 5.37
N VAL A 160 -10.05 4.21 4.63
CA VAL A 160 -8.80 3.48 4.86
C VAL A 160 -7.83 4.39 5.60
N GLN A 161 -7.30 3.95 6.74
CA GLN A 161 -6.37 4.75 7.53
C GLN A 161 -5.23 3.91 8.10
N MET A 162 -3.99 4.33 7.85
CA MET A 162 -2.81 3.72 8.45
C MET A 162 -2.84 3.87 9.98
N CYS A 163 -2.30 2.90 10.72
CA CYS A 163 -2.30 2.93 12.19
C CYS A 163 -1.55 4.16 12.76
N ASP A 164 -0.46 4.54 12.10
CA ASP A 164 0.35 5.74 12.38
C ASP A 164 -0.24 7.05 11.80
N LYS A 165 -1.31 6.95 11.00
CA LYS A 165 -1.98 8.03 10.25
C LYS A 165 -1.14 8.65 9.13
N THR A 166 -0.14 7.95 8.62
CA THR A 166 0.55 8.33 7.38
C THR A 166 -0.37 8.24 6.15
N ASP A 167 0.04 8.85 5.04
CA ASP A 167 -0.75 8.84 3.80
C ASP A 167 -0.80 7.45 3.17
N PRO A 168 -1.98 6.79 3.08
CA PRO A 168 -2.11 5.47 2.46
C PRO A 168 -2.05 5.51 0.92
N THR A 169 -2.07 6.70 0.29
CA THR A 169 -2.27 6.85 -1.17
C THR A 169 -1.23 6.10 -2.00
N LYS A 170 0.01 5.93 -1.52
CA LYS A 170 1.06 5.18 -2.23
C LYS A 170 0.76 3.68 -2.42
N TYR A 171 -0.13 3.12 -1.61
CA TYR A 171 -0.54 1.71 -1.69
C TYR A 171 -1.73 1.47 -2.65
N PHE A 172 -2.27 2.54 -3.25
CA PHE A 172 -3.32 2.56 -4.28
C PHE A 172 -2.76 3.19 -5.56
#